data_AF-A0A849PZS3-F1
#
_entry.id   AF-A0A849PZS3-F1
#
_cell.length_a   1.000
_cell.length_b   1.000
_cell.length_c   1.000
_cell.angle_alpha   90.00
_cell.angle_beta   90.00
_cell.angle_gamma   90.00
#
_symmetry.space_group_name_H-M   'P 1'
#
loop_
_entity.id
_entity.type
_entity.pdbx_description
1 polymer ?
#
loop_
_entity_poly.entity_id
_entity_poly.type
_entity_poly.pdbx_seq_one_letter_code
_entity_poly.pdbx_strand_id
1 'polypeptide(L)'
;MKPEIKAELLAIGSLDIEPSLLGKITIPTAGPGAGKTALFFRSGNQRVRLALNKESPLKAVEEGNEIVILKDGKELARGAIEDELIHCPDQAYINMTEKCIYD
;
A
#
# COMPACT_ATOMS: atom_id res chain seq x y z
N MET A 1 11.22 -7.30 -3.57
CA MET A 1 11.53 -7.51 -2.13
C MET A 1 11.31 -8.98 -1.73
N LYS A 2 11.80 -9.38 -0.54
CA LYS A 2 11.56 -10.73 0.02
C LYS A 2 10.16 -10.85 0.64
N PRO A 3 9.56 -12.06 0.73
CA PRO A 3 8.21 -12.24 1.31
C PRO A 3 8.05 -11.72 2.73
N GLU A 4 9.09 -11.82 3.57
CA GLU A 4 9.07 -11.38 4.97
C GLU A 4 8.93 -9.85 5.04
N ILE A 5 9.64 -9.13 4.16
CA ILE A 5 9.54 -7.67 4.02
C ILE A 5 8.14 -7.28 3.56
N LYS A 6 7.57 -8.02 2.59
CA LYS A 6 6.19 -7.78 2.15
C LYS A 6 5.20 -7.94 3.31
N ALA A 7 5.35 -9.00 4.10
CA ALA A 7 4.50 -9.26 5.25
C ALA A 7 4.61 -8.14 6.30
N GLU A 8 5.82 -7.64 6.55
CA GLU A 8 6.07 -6.53 7.47
C GLU A 8 5.43 -5.22 6.99
N LEU A 9 5.59 -4.87 5.70
CA LEU A 9 4.93 -3.70 5.11
C LEU A 9 3.41 -3.79 5.21
N LEU A 10 2.82 -4.98 4.97
CA LEU A 10 1.38 -5.21 5.09
C LEU A 10 0.91 -5.15 6.55
N ALA A 11 1.69 -5.66 7.50
CA ALA A 11 1.37 -5.63 8.91
C ALA A 11 1.33 -4.21 9.47
N ILE A 12 2.24 -3.33 9.00
CA ILE A 12 2.22 -1.90 9.37
C ILE A 12 1.12 -1.14 8.61
N GLY A 13 0.94 -1.45 7.31
CA GLY A 13 -0.17 -1.00 6.50
C GLY A 13 -0.22 0.51 6.20
N SER A 14 0.74 1.30 6.67
CA SER A 14 0.77 2.76 6.51
C SER A 14 2.17 3.30 6.25
N LEU A 15 2.26 4.49 5.66
CA LEU A 15 3.52 5.11 5.22
C LEU A 15 3.45 6.63 5.40
N ASP A 16 4.53 7.21 5.90
CA ASP A 16 4.79 8.65 5.87
C ASP A 16 5.62 8.96 4.61
N ILE A 17 5.18 9.95 3.84
CA ILE A 17 5.82 10.35 2.59
C ILE A 17 5.61 11.84 2.36
N GLU A 18 6.62 12.51 1.82
CA GLU A 18 6.49 13.91 1.46
C GLU A 18 5.47 14.10 0.33
N PRO A 19 4.57 15.09 0.43
CA PRO A 19 3.56 15.33 -0.60
C PRO A 19 4.12 15.57 -2.01
N SER A 20 5.33 16.09 -2.11
CA SER A 20 6.02 16.32 -3.40
C SER A 20 6.37 15.03 -4.14
N LEU A 21 6.48 13.91 -3.43
CA LEU A 21 6.76 12.58 -3.99
C LEU A 21 5.49 11.82 -4.38
N LEU A 22 4.31 12.35 -4.01
CA LEU A 22 3.05 11.75 -4.36
C LEU A 22 2.70 12.14 -5.81
N GLY A 23 2.48 11.12 -6.65
CA GLY A 23 1.90 11.27 -7.98
C GLY A 23 0.42 11.66 -7.92
N LYS A 24 -0.40 11.11 -8.83
CA LYS A 24 -1.84 11.39 -8.80
C LYS A 24 -2.50 10.61 -7.67
N ILE A 25 -2.77 11.31 -6.58
CA ILE A 25 -3.52 10.74 -5.46
C ILE A 25 -5.01 10.73 -5.78
N THR A 26 -5.64 9.55 -5.65
CA THR A 26 -7.09 9.40 -5.66
C THR A 26 -7.59 9.16 -4.24
N ILE A 27 -8.71 9.79 -3.90
CA ILE A 27 -9.42 9.55 -2.63
C ILE A 27 -10.63 8.68 -2.96
N PRO A 28 -10.66 7.42 -2.52
CA PRO A 28 -11.81 6.56 -2.74
C PRO A 28 -13.05 7.17 -2.08
N THR A 29 -14.17 7.19 -2.79
CA THR A 29 -15.46 7.68 -2.26
C THR A 29 -16.35 6.56 -1.72
N ALA A 30 -15.99 5.30 -1.96
CA ALA A 30 -16.74 4.12 -1.56
C ALA A 30 -15.81 2.96 -1.13
N GLY A 31 -16.38 2.01 -0.38
CA GLY A 31 -15.68 0.84 0.15
C GLY A 31 -15.00 1.08 1.51
N PRO A 32 -14.34 0.06 2.09
CA PRO A 32 -13.73 0.15 3.43
C PRO A 32 -12.62 1.20 3.56
N GLY A 33 -12.04 1.62 2.42
CA GLY A 33 -11.01 2.66 2.32
C GLY A 33 -11.55 4.04 1.95
N ALA A 34 -12.87 4.25 1.94
CA ALA A 34 -13.47 5.53 1.58
C ALA A 34 -12.97 6.68 2.47
N GLY A 35 -12.65 7.83 1.85
CA GLY A 35 -12.12 9.01 2.53
C GLY A 35 -10.67 8.89 3.00
N LYS A 36 -10.01 7.74 2.79
CA LYS A 36 -8.62 7.53 3.17
C LYS A 36 -7.71 7.51 1.96
N THR A 37 -6.62 8.24 2.04
CA THR A 37 -5.60 8.24 1.01
C THR A 37 -4.67 7.05 1.17
N ALA A 38 -4.43 6.32 0.08
CA ALA A 38 -3.47 5.24 0.03
C ALA A 38 -2.72 5.26 -1.29
N LEU A 39 -1.55 4.63 -1.31
CA LEU A 39 -0.76 4.43 -2.51
C LEU A 39 -0.40 2.95 -2.67
N PHE A 40 0.02 2.59 -3.88
CA PHE A 40 0.59 1.28 -4.13
C PHE A 40 2.10 1.42 -4.27
N PHE A 41 2.82 0.60 -3.52
CA PHE A 41 4.27 0.48 -3.65
C PHE A 41 4.59 -0.85 -4.32
N ARG A 42 5.42 -0.82 -5.38
CA ARG A 42 5.90 -2.00 -6.10
C ARG A 42 7.41 -2.12 -5.97
N SER A 43 7.86 -3.30 -5.56
CA SER A 43 9.27 -3.70 -5.54
C SER A 43 9.43 -5.01 -6.32
N GLY A 44 9.91 -4.91 -7.56
CA GLY A 44 9.95 -6.03 -8.51
C GLY A 44 8.54 -6.50 -8.89
N ASN A 45 8.24 -7.78 -8.63
CA ASN A 45 6.94 -8.40 -8.89
C ASN A 45 5.99 -8.37 -7.68
N GLN A 46 6.38 -7.72 -6.58
CA GLN A 46 5.56 -7.64 -5.38
C GLN A 46 5.00 -6.24 -5.21
N ARG A 47 3.69 -6.18 -4.91
CA ARG A 47 2.92 -4.95 -4.73
C ARG A 47 2.25 -4.96 -3.36
N VAL A 48 2.22 -3.80 -2.70
CA VAL A 48 1.53 -3.58 -1.41
C VAL A 48 0.77 -2.25 -1.47
N ARG A 49 -0.39 -2.21 -0.81
CA ARG A 49 -1.16 -0.98 -0.61
C ARG A 49 -0.82 -0.43 0.77
N LEU A 50 -0.42 0.84 0.85
CA LEU A 50 -0.08 1.51 2.10
C LEU A 50 -0.93 2.77 2.26
N ALA A 51 -1.58 2.92 3.41
CA ALA A 51 -2.30 4.13 3.75
C ALA A 51 -1.33 5.28 4.06
N LEU A 52 -1.66 6.50 3.67
CA LEU A 52 -0.86 7.66 4.05
C LEU A 52 -1.12 8.01 5.52
N ASN A 53 -0.07 8.02 6.32
CA ASN A 53 -0.11 8.42 7.72
C ASN A 53 1.22 9.07 8.12
N LYS A 54 1.17 10.34 8.54
CA LYS A 54 2.35 11.08 9.00
C LYS A 54 2.96 10.52 10.29
N GLU A 55 2.19 9.74 11.04
CA GLU A 55 2.64 9.07 12.26
C GLU A 55 3.13 7.64 11.99
N SER A 56 3.24 7.23 10.73
CA SER A 56 3.73 5.89 10.39
C SER A 56 5.19 5.70 10.80
N PRO A 57 5.58 4.53 11.34
CA PRO A 57 6.98 4.17 11.54
C PRO A 57 7.74 3.92 10.22
N LEU A 58 7.02 3.79 9.10
CA LEU A 58 7.61 3.68 7.76
C LEU A 58 7.69 5.05 7.11
N LYS A 59 8.86 5.39 6.56
CA LYS A 59 9.10 6.62 5.81
C LYS A 59 9.51 6.31 4.38
N ALA A 60 8.97 7.03 3.41
CA ALA A 60 9.42 6.97 2.03
C ALA A 60 10.24 8.20 1.67
N VAL A 61 11.38 7.96 1.04
CA VAL A 61 12.25 8.99 0.47
C VAL A 61 12.55 8.65 -0.99
N GLU A 62 12.77 9.67 -1.80
CA GLU A 62 13.25 9.49 -3.16
C GLU A 62 14.78 9.47 -3.15
N GLU A 63 15.36 8.42 -3.74
CA GLU A 63 16.79 8.28 -3.91
C GLU A 63 17.09 7.97 -5.38
N GLY A 64 17.53 9.00 -6.11
CA GLY A 64 17.73 8.91 -7.55
C GLY A 64 16.39 8.85 -8.29
N ASN A 65 16.07 7.70 -8.87
CA ASN A 65 14.85 7.48 -9.67
C ASN A 65 13.94 6.41 -9.04
N GLU A 66 14.19 6.06 -7.77
CA GLU A 66 13.47 5.04 -7.01
C GLU A 66 13.01 5.59 -5.66
N ILE A 67 11.95 4.99 -5.13
CA ILE A 67 11.43 5.22 -3.79
C ILE A 67 12.02 4.18 -2.84
N VAL A 68 12.62 4.66 -1.75
CA VAL A 68 13.18 3.85 -0.68
C VAL A 68 12.27 3.96 0.55
N ILE A 69 11.79 2.82 1.04
CA ILE A 69 11.06 2.72 2.31
C ILE A 69 12.05 2.42 3.42
N LEU A 70 12.07 3.30 4.41
CA LEU A 70 12.88 3.24 5.61
C LEU A 70 12.00 2.85 6.80
N LYS A 71 12.52 1.99 7.67
CA LYS A 71 11.97 1.73 9.00
C LYS A 71 13.05 2.03 10.02
N ASP A 72 12.75 2.92 10.97
CA ASP A 72 13.72 3.35 12.00
C ASP A 72 15.06 3.81 11.41
N GLY A 73 15.00 4.47 10.24
CA GLY A 73 16.17 4.96 9.50
C GLY A 73 16.96 3.90 8.70
N LYS A 74 16.50 2.64 8.67
CA LYS A 74 17.11 1.56 7.88
C LYS A 74 16.31 1.24 6.64
N GLU A 75 16.98 1.05 5.52
CA GLU A 75 16.35 0.60 4.27
C GLU A 75 15.70 -0.76 4.45
N LEU A 76 14.39 -0.80 4.19
CA LEU A 76 13.58 -2.00 4.24
C LEU A 76 13.25 -2.49 2.83
N ALA A 77 12.91 -1.57 1.91
CA ALA A 77 12.59 -1.91 0.53
C ALA A 77 12.85 -0.74 -0.42
N ARG A 78 13.17 -1.06 -1.68
CA ARG A 78 13.34 -0.11 -2.78
C ARG A 78 12.44 -0.49 -3.96
N GLY A 79 11.91 0.52 -4.66
CA GLY A 79 10.99 0.31 -5.78
C GLY A 79 10.35 1.59 -6.28
N ALA A 80 9.09 1.52 -6.70
CA ALA A 80 8.35 2.65 -7.25
C ALA A 80 6.95 2.76 -6.64
N ILE A 81 6.42 3.98 -6.62
CA ILE A 81 5.01 4.22 -6.34
C ILE A 81 4.25 4.04 -7.65
N GLU A 82 3.20 3.24 -7.60
CA GLU A 82 2.26 3.09 -8.71
C GLU A 82 1.01 3.92 -8.41
N ASP A 83 0.55 4.65 -9.43
CA ASP A 83 -0.75 5.29 -9.39
C ASP A 83 -1.84 4.22 -9.14
N GLU A 84 -2.88 4.63 -8.41
CA GLU A 84 -4.06 3.79 -8.25
C GLU A 84 -4.73 3.66 -9.63
N LEU A 85 -4.43 2.56 -10.33
CA LEU A 85 -5.13 2.19 -11.55
C LEU A 85 -6.62 2.13 -11.24
N ILE A 86 -7.37 3.05 -11.83
CA ILE A 86 -8.81 3.13 -11.64
C ILE A 86 -9.38 1.79 -12.13
N HIS A 87 -10.11 1.12 -11.23
CA HIS A 87 -10.97 -0.05 -11.41
C HIS A 87 -10.33 -1.34 -11.98
N CYS A 88 -10.44 -2.41 -11.18
CA CYS A 88 -10.31 -3.79 -11.64
C CYS A 88 -11.68 -4.25 -12.16
N PRO A 89 -11.88 -4.41 -13.48
CA PRO A 89 -13.17 -4.80 -14.05
C PRO A 89 -13.64 -6.21 -13.64
N ASP A 90 -12.74 -7.04 -13.10
CA ASP A 90 -12.98 -8.46 -12.80
C ASP A 90 -12.97 -8.79 -11.29
N GLN A 91 -13.15 -7.79 -10.43
CA GLN A 91 -13.12 -8.01 -8.97
C GLN A 91 -14.36 -8.77 -8.48
N ALA A 92 -14.17 -9.98 -7.96
CA ALA A 92 -15.21 -10.74 -7.28
C ALA A 92 -15.23 -10.43 -5.78
N TYR A 93 -16.42 -10.16 -5.23
CA TYR A 93 -16.65 -10.09 -3.79
C TYR A 93 -17.14 -11.45 -3.29
N ILE A 94 -16.39 -12.07 -2.38
CA ILE A 94 -16.79 -13.32 -1.72
C ILE A 94 -17.12 -12.99 -0.27
N ASN A 95 -18.39 -13.14 0.10
CA ASN A 95 -18.80 -13.11 1.51
C ASN A 95 -18.65 -14.53 2.08
N MET A 96 -17.73 -14.69 3.03
CA MET A 96 -17.62 -15.92 3.82
C MET A 96 -18.38 -15.77 5.13
N THR A 97 -19.21 -16.75 5.46
CA THR A 97 -19.90 -16.89 6.74
C THR A 97 -19.60 -18.27 7.33
N GLU A 98 -19.51 -18.36 8.65
CA GLU A 98 -19.32 -19.63 9.37
C GLU A 98 -20.60 -20.51 9.41
N LYS A 99 -21.75 -19.96 8.99
CA LYS A 99 -22.99 -20.72 8.89
C LYS A 99 -22.98 -21.63 7.66
N CYS A 100 -22.96 -22.94 7.88
CA CYS A 100 -23.29 -23.92 6.85
C CYS A 100 -24.80 -23.85 6.55
N ILE A 101 -25.17 -23.71 5.28
CA ILE A 101 -26.58 -23.68 4.83
C ILE A 101 -27.12 -25.08 4.48
N TYR A 102 -26.32 -26.11 4.68
CA TYR A 102 -26.70 -27.50 4.53
C TYR A 102 -26.79 -28.12 5.92
N ASP A 103 -27.94 -28.73 6.22
CA ASP A 103 -28.15 -29.65 7.35
C ASP A 103 -27.44 -30.99 7.11
#